data_AF-A0A0C9VFQ0-F1
#
_entry.id   AF-A0A0C9VFQ0-F1
#
_cell.length_a   1.000
_cell.length_b   1.000
_cell.length_c   1.000
_cell.angle_alpha   90.00
_cell.angle_beta   90.00
_cell.angle_gamma   90.00
#
_symmetry.space_group_name_H-M   'P 1'
#
loop_
_entity.id
_entity.type
_entity.pdbx_description
1 polymer ?
#
loop_
_entity_poly.entity_id
_entity_poly.type
_entity_poly.pdbx_seq_one_letter_code
_entity_poly.pdbx_strand_id
1 'polypeptide(L)'
;MTHVDTFFRDQAIFNETLFQGFIDTATKFGFNGTYAAAELHNQRLQNSIQTNPQLIFTSPRILSAYSETVFPTIFFVDGHLNNHQLTIDAARHFFDLQQMPTDFHRQPAPVNVTIVDPLVSFVAKIQIGISGPARPGQVPRWVSSWSA
;
A
#
# COMPACT_ATOMS: atom_id res chain seq x y z
N MET A 1 0.74 1.16 -5.83
CA MET A 1 0.72 2.53 -5.27
C MET A 1 1.26 3.54 -6.28
N THR A 2 2.48 3.34 -6.80
CA THR A 2 3.20 4.27 -7.71
C THR A 2 3.14 3.88 -9.20
N HIS A 3 2.30 2.89 -9.55
CA HIS A 3 2.12 2.38 -10.90
C HIS A 3 0.65 2.49 -11.30
N VAL A 4 0.41 2.72 -12.59
CA VAL A 4 -0.94 2.76 -13.16
C VAL A 4 -1.43 1.35 -13.46
N ASP A 5 -2.74 1.21 -13.65
CA ASP A 5 -3.31 -0.05 -14.11
C ASP A 5 -2.91 -0.31 -15.57
N THR A 6 -2.65 -1.58 -15.91
CA THR A 6 -2.22 -2.03 -17.25
C THR A 6 -3.15 -1.58 -18.38
N PHE A 7 -4.43 -1.33 -18.07
CA PHE A 7 -5.40 -0.77 -19.02
C PHE A 7 -4.96 0.57 -19.61
N PHE A 8 -4.28 1.41 -18.83
CA PHE A 8 -3.91 2.77 -19.26
C PHE A 8 -2.54 2.85 -19.96
N ARG A 9 -1.59 2.01 -19.57
CA ARG A 9 -0.22 1.89 -20.14
C ARG A 9 0.55 0.77 -19.43
N ASP A 10 1.84 0.65 -19.74
CA ASP A 10 2.75 -0.27 -19.06
C ASP A 10 2.76 -0.06 -17.54
N GLN A 11 2.42 -1.13 -16.80
CA GLN A 11 2.37 -1.17 -15.35
C GLN A 11 3.76 -1.18 -14.71
N ALA A 12 4.83 -1.53 -15.43
CA ALA A 12 6.19 -1.58 -14.87
C ALA A 12 6.81 -0.18 -14.72
N ILE A 13 6.27 0.82 -15.41
CA ILE A 13 6.82 2.18 -15.43
C ILE A 13 6.35 2.97 -14.20
N PHE A 14 7.31 3.51 -13.45
CA PHE A 14 7.06 4.44 -12.36
C PHE A 14 6.18 5.63 -12.80
N ASN A 15 5.27 6.06 -11.93
CA ASN A 15 4.39 7.19 -12.19
C ASN A 15 4.61 8.29 -11.15
N GLU A 16 5.21 9.40 -11.58
CA GLU A 16 5.49 10.56 -10.74
C GLU A 16 4.22 11.17 -10.12
N THR A 17 3.11 11.26 -10.87
CA THR A 17 1.84 11.77 -10.33
C THR A 17 1.30 10.90 -9.20
N LEU A 18 1.39 9.57 -9.33
CA LEU A 18 0.97 8.65 -8.28
C LEU A 18 1.92 8.67 -7.07
N PHE A 19 3.21 8.88 -7.32
CA PHE A 19 4.19 9.06 -6.24
C PHE A 19 3.99 10.37 -5.48
N GLN A 20 3.65 11.46 -6.18
CA GLN A 20 3.25 12.70 -5.52
C GLN A 20 1.98 12.50 -4.69
N GLY A 21 0.99 11.75 -5.19
CA GLY A 21 -0.18 11.38 -4.39
C GLY A 21 0.16 10.55 -3.14
N PHE A 22 1.19 9.71 -3.22
CA PHE A 22 1.76 9.02 -2.05
C PHE A 22 2.36 10.02 -1.05
N ILE A 23 3.20 10.97 -1.50
CA ILE A 23 3.80 12.01 -0.65
C ILE A 23 2.72 12.87 0.01
N ASP A 24 1.72 13.30 -0.75
CA ASP A 24 0.65 14.17 -0.25
C ASP A 24 -0.16 13.45 0.84
N THR A 25 -0.47 12.16 0.63
CA THR A 25 -1.17 11.34 1.62
C THR A 25 -0.32 11.13 2.87
N ALA A 26 0.98 10.82 2.71
CA ALA A 26 1.90 10.63 3.82
C ALA A 26 2.13 11.94 4.61
N THR A 27 2.18 13.08 3.93
CA THR A 27 2.28 14.40 4.58
C THR A 27 1.03 14.72 5.38
N LYS A 28 -0.16 14.37 4.87
CA LYS A 28 -1.44 14.64 5.53
C LYS A 28 -1.68 13.76 6.76
N PHE A 29 -1.32 12.48 6.68
CA PHE A 29 -1.66 11.48 7.71
C PHE A 29 -0.45 10.97 8.52
N GLY A 30 0.74 11.48 8.21
CA GLY A 30 2.00 11.11 8.84
C GLY A 30 2.75 9.99 8.09
N PHE A 31 4.05 10.18 7.89
CA PHE A 31 4.97 9.19 7.28
C PHE A 31 5.13 7.89 8.09
N ASN A 32 4.61 7.87 9.33
CA ASN A 32 4.69 6.74 10.26
C ASN A 32 3.49 5.78 10.14
N GLY A 33 2.51 6.10 9.29
CA GLY A 33 1.18 5.56 9.44
C GLY A 33 0.86 4.45 8.46
N THR A 34 0.64 3.22 8.98
CA THR A 34 -0.22 2.23 8.32
C THR A 34 -1.59 2.83 7.94
N TYR A 35 -2.02 3.91 8.63
CA TYR A 35 -3.17 4.73 8.26
C TYR A 35 -3.00 5.49 6.93
N ALA A 36 -1.87 6.19 6.73
CA ALA A 36 -1.58 6.86 5.45
C ALA A 36 -1.53 5.84 4.30
N ALA A 37 -0.96 4.67 4.56
CA ALA A 37 -0.94 3.56 3.61
C ALA A 37 -2.35 3.06 3.27
N ALA A 38 -3.23 2.94 4.27
CA ALA A 38 -4.63 2.55 4.07
C ALA A 38 -5.42 3.58 3.25
N GLU A 39 -5.27 4.86 3.56
CA GLU A 39 -5.91 5.95 2.81
C GLU A 39 -5.45 5.97 1.34
N LEU A 40 -4.15 5.83 1.09
CA LEU A 40 -3.65 5.77 -0.27
C LEU A 40 -4.18 4.54 -1.02
N HIS A 41 -4.17 3.37 -0.38
CA HIS A 41 -4.73 2.16 -0.96
C HIS A 41 -6.21 2.34 -1.33
N ASN A 42 -7.00 2.95 -0.44
CA ASN A 42 -8.40 3.28 -0.70
C ASN A 42 -8.55 4.12 -1.95
N GLN A 43 -7.84 5.25 -2.00
CA GLN A 43 -7.94 6.22 -3.08
C GLN A 43 -7.55 5.59 -4.41
N ARG A 44 -6.49 4.77 -4.43
CA ARG A 44 -6.07 4.04 -5.64
C ARG A 44 -7.13 3.04 -6.09
N LEU A 45 -7.68 2.25 -5.17
CA LEU A 45 -8.73 1.27 -5.49
C LEU A 45 -10.00 1.95 -6.02
N GLN A 46 -10.46 3.03 -5.35
CA GLN A 46 -11.63 3.79 -5.79
C GLN A 46 -11.41 4.44 -7.16
N ASN A 47 -10.21 4.99 -7.41
CA ASN A 47 -9.85 5.52 -8.71
C ASN A 47 -9.94 4.43 -9.80
N SER A 48 -9.33 3.26 -9.59
CA SER A 48 -9.43 2.14 -10.53
C SER A 48 -10.87 1.68 -10.76
N ILE A 49 -11.71 1.60 -9.71
CA ILE A 49 -13.13 1.25 -9.85
C ILE A 49 -13.88 2.27 -10.74
N GLN A 50 -13.54 3.55 -10.61
CA GLN A 50 -14.22 4.62 -11.36
C GLN A 50 -13.71 4.78 -12.79
N THR A 51 -12.44 4.48 -13.06
CA THR A 51 -11.80 4.82 -14.34
C THR A 51 -11.39 3.62 -15.18
N ASN A 52 -11.21 2.44 -14.59
CA ASN A 52 -10.73 1.24 -15.28
C ASN A 52 -11.88 0.23 -15.49
N PRO A 53 -12.48 0.17 -16.70
CA PRO A 53 -13.55 -0.79 -17.00
C PRO A 53 -13.08 -2.25 -17.05
N GLN A 54 -11.77 -2.50 -17.03
CA GLN A 54 -11.15 -3.83 -17.05
C GLN A 54 -10.53 -4.20 -15.70
N LEU A 55 -10.89 -3.50 -14.61
CA LEU A 55 -10.36 -3.78 -13.29
C LEU A 55 -10.66 -5.24 -12.87
N ILE A 56 -9.60 -6.01 -12.65
CA ILE A 56 -9.67 -7.32 -12.00
C ILE A 56 -9.06 -7.19 -10.61
N PHE A 57 -9.91 -7.13 -9.59
CA PHE A 57 -9.50 -7.06 -8.19
C PHE A 57 -10.10 -8.24 -7.40
N THR A 58 -9.54 -9.42 -7.66
CA THR A 58 -9.93 -10.70 -7.04
C THR A 58 -8.72 -11.38 -6.41
N SER A 59 -8.91 -12.46 -5.65
CA SER A 59 -7.79 -13.29 -5.19
C SER A 59 -6.99 -13.85 -6.40
N PRO A 60 -5.64 -13.86 -6.38
CA PRO A 60 -4.74 -13.49 -5.26
C PRO A 60 -4.35 -12.01 -5.21
N ARG A 61 -4.83 -11.16 -6.14
CA ARG A 61 -4.45 -9.74 -6.21
C ARG A 61 -4.82 -8.97 -4.94
N ILE A 62 -5.91 -9.34 -4.28
CA ILE A 62 -6.32 -8.69 -3.03
C ILE A 62 -5.27 -8.89 -1.95
N LEU A 63 -4.84 -10.12 -1.72
CA LEU A 63 -3.83 -10.42 -0.70
C LEU A 63 -2.54 -9.63 -0.98
N SER A 64 -2.03 -9.72 -2.22
CA SER A 64 -0.82 -9.00 -2.61
C SER A 64 -0.97 -7.47 -2.52
N ALA A 65 -2.08 -6.89 -2.95
CA ALA A 65 -2.26 -5.43 -2.96
C ALA A 65 -2.33 -4.84 -1.54
N TYR A 66 -2.94 -5.55 -0.58
CA TYR A 66 -2.93 -5.11 0.82
C TYR A 66 -1.56 -5.32 1.47
N SER A 67 -0.88 -6.42 1.20
CA SER A 67 0.50 -6.65 1.70
C SER A 67 1.49 -5.62 1.15
N GLU A 68 1.46 -5.35 -0.15
CA GLU A 68 2.30 -4.34 -0.82
C GLU A 68 2.09 -2.92 -0.26
N THR A 69 0.91 -2.65 0.33
CA THR A 69 0.60 -1.36 0.95
C THR A 69 1.43 -1.12 2.21
N VAL A 70 1.73 -2.17 2.98
CA VAL A 70 2.49 -2.05 4.24
C VAL A 70 3.98 -2.27 4.05
N PHE A 71 4.40 -2.90 2.95
CA PHE A 71 5.81 -3.19 2.66
C PHE A 71 6.76 -1.99 2.74
N PRO A 72 6.42 -0.78 2.25
CA PRO A 72 7.31 0.37 2.41
C PRO A 72 7.58 0.74 3.87
N THR A 73 6.61 0.56 4.76
CA THR A 73 6.73 0.88 6.20
C THR A 73 7.62 -0.11 6.96
N ILE A 74 7.90 -1.27 6.36
CA ILE A 74 8.75 -2.32 6.94
C ILE A 74 10.10 -2.38 6.21
N PHE A 75 10.08 -2.51 4.89
CA PHE A 75 11.26 -2.85 4.09
C PHE A 75 12.03 -1.64 3.58
N PHE A 76 11.43 -0.46 3.51
CA PHE A 76 12.12 0.75 3.02
C PHE A 76 12.59 1.68 4.15
N VAL A 77 12.23 1.35 5.39
CA VAL A 77 12.73 2.04 6.58
C VAL A 77 14.06 1.41 6.99
N ASP A 78 15.05 2.26 7.27
CA ASP A 78 16.36 1.81 7.74
C ASP A 78 16.25 1.08 9.08
N GLY A 79 16.83 -0.12 9.13
CA GLY A 79 16.78 -1.03 10.27
C GLY A 79 17.47 -0.53 11.54
N HIS A 80 18.41 0.42 11.44
CA HIS A 80 19.04 1.05 12.61
C HIS A 80 18.12 2.06 13.29
N LEU A 81 17.27 2.74 12.52
CA LEU A 81 16.35 3.75 13.05
C LEU A 81 15.18 3.11 13.79
N ASN A 82 14.70 1.96 13.30
CA ASN A 82 13.58 1.18 13.84
C ASN A 82 12.38 2.04 14.29
N ASN A 83 12.15 3.15 13.58
CA ASN A 83 11.18 4.18 13.94
C ASN A 83 9.92 4.12 13.04
N HIS A 84 9.89 3.19 12.09
CA HIS A 84 8.85 3.02 11.06
C HIS A 84 8.57 4.29 10.25
N GLN A 85 9.55 5.20 10.15
CA GLN A 85 9.39 6.46 9.42
C GLN A 85 10.09 6.36 8.07
N LEU A 86 9.31 6.19 7.01
CA LEU A 86 9.85 6.22 5.66
C LEU A 86 10.05 7.68 5.24
N THR A 87 11.30 8.09 4.98
CA THR A 87 11.57 9.42 4.43
C THR A 87 11.18 9.50 2.96
N ILE A 88 10.87 10.70 2.45
CA ILE A 88 10.55 10.91 1.03
C ILE A 88 11.73 10.49 0.15
N ASP A 89 12.96 10.83 0.56
CA ASP A 89 14.18 10.47 -0.17
C ASP A 89 14.33 8.95 -0.27
N ALA A 90 14.17 8.22 0.85
CA ALA A 90 14.20 6.76 0.83
C ALA A 90 13.08 6.18 -0.03
N ALA A 91 11.86 6.73 0.05
CA ALA A 91 10.75 6.30 -0.80
C ALA A 91 11.07 6.45 -2.30
N ARG A 92 11.65 7.60 -2.72
CA ARG A 92 12.04 7.83 -4.11
C ARG A 92 13.14 6.86 -4.56
N HIS A 93 14.13 6.63 -3.70
CA HIS A 93 15.19 5.64 -3.94
C HIS A 93 14.63 4.25 -4.28
N PHE A 94 13.65 3.76 -3.51
CA PHE A 94 13.06 2.45 -3.76
C PHE A 94 12.04 2.43 -4.91
N PHE A 95 11.13 3.41 -5.00
CA PHE A 95 10.03 3.38 -5.97
C PHE A 95 10.41 3.79 -7.38
N ASP A 96 11.31 4.77 -7.52
CA ASP A 96 11.69 5.34 -8.82
C ASP A 96 13.06 4.82 -9.24
N LEU A 97 14.07 5.04 -8.39
CA LEU A 97 15.47 4.73 -8.73
C LEU A 97 15.80 3.23 -8.62
N GLN A 98 14.91 2.43 -8.01
CA GLN A 98 15.12 1.01 -7.73
C GLN A 98 16.46 0.74 -7.03
N GLN A 99 16.85 1.65 -6.15
CA GLN A 99 18.17 1.68 -5.52
C GLN A 99 18.01 1.85 -4.01
N MET A 100 18.71 1.05 -3.21
CA MET A 100 18.77 1.28 -1.76
C MET A 100 19.50 2.61 -1.47
N PRO A 101 19.03 3.41 -0.49
CA PRO A 101 19.77 4.59 -0.04
C PRO A 101 21.21 4.25 0.37
N THR A 102 22.11 5.23 0.32
CA THR A 102 23.47 5.07 0.85
C THR A 102 23.41 4.73 2.34
N ASP A 103 24.23 3.75 2.76
CA ASP A 103 24.28 3.26 4.14
C ASP A 103 22.95 2.65 4.65
N PHE A 104 22.07 2.21 3.74
CA PHE A 104 20.81 1.55 4.11
C PHE A 104 21.06 0.19 4.77
N HIS A 105 20.48 0.02 5.95
CA HIS A 105 20.49 -1.26 6.67
C HIS A 105 19.13 -1.95 6.59
N ARG A 106 19.15 -3.24 6.22
CA ARG A 106 17.95 -4.08 6.26
C ARG A 106 17.44 -4.22 7.70
N GLN A 107 16.18 -4.65 7.84
CA GLN A 107 15.58 -4.98 9.13
C GLN A 107 16.49 -5.93 9.95
N PRO A 108 16.66 -5.68 11.27
CA PRO A 108 17.63 -6.41 12.10
C PRO A 108 17.23 -7.87 12.36
N ALA A 109 15.98 -8.23 12.07
CA ALA A 109 15.45 -9.58 12.16
C ALA A 109 14.67 -9.95 10.90
N PRO A 110 14.49 -11.26 10.60
CA PRO A 110 13.65 -11.70 9.50
C PRO A 110 12.22 -11.18 9.65
N VAL A 111 11.71 -10.56 8.58
CA VAL A 111 10.30 -10.18 8.48
C VAL A 111 9.52 -11.39 7.98
N ASN A 112 8.51 -11.80 8.73
CA ASN A 112 7.67 -12.95 8.40
C ASN A 112 6.18 -12.57 8.45
N VAL A 113 5.33 -13.54 8.14
CA VAL A 113 3.87 -13.39 8.09
C VAL A 113 3.29 -12.89 9.42
N THR A 114 3.86 -13.26 10.58
CA THR A 114 3.36 -12.80 11.88
C THR A 114 3.60 -11.31 12.13
N ILE A 115 4.51 -10.68 11.39
CA ILE A 115 4.74 -9.22 11.40
C ILE A 115 3.83 -8.53 10.36
N VAL A 116 3.64 -9.13 9.19
CA VAL A 116 2.90 -8.52 8.08
C VAL A 116 1.38 -8.59 8.30
N ASP A 117 0.85 -9.72 8.74
CA ASP A 117 -0.59 -9.99 8.85
C ASP A 117 -1.35 -8.99 9.74
N PRO A 118 -0.84 -8.58 10.91
CA PRO A 118 -1.50 -7.57 11.73
C PRO A 118 -1.63 -6.22 11.03
N LEU A 119 -0.62 -5.80 10.25
CA LEU A 119 -0.65 -4.53 9.52
C LEU A 119 -1.60 -4.60 8.32
N VAL A 120 -1.57 -5.70 7.57
CA VAL A 120 -2.53 -5.97 6.49
C VAL A 120 -3.97 -5.94 7.03
N SER A 121 -4.21 -6.61 8.16
CA SER A 121 -5.51 -6.61 8.83
C SER A 121 -5.93 -5.21 9.28
N PHE A 122 -4.98 -4.39 9.74
CA PHE A 122 -5.26 -3.01 10.14
C PHE A 122 -5.65 -2.14 8.94
N VAL A 123 -4.92 -2.24 7.82
CA VAL A 123 -5.28 -1.56 6.55
C VAL A 123 -6.68 -1.97 6.10
N ALA A 124 -6.98 -3.27 6.10
CA ALA A 124 -8.30 -3.78 5.71
C ALA A 124 -9.43 -3.25 6.62
N LYS A 125 -9.20 -3.18 7.93
CA LYS A 125 -10.19 -2.62 8.87
C LYS A 125 -10.43 -1.14 8.65
N ILE A 126 -9.37 -0.35 8.46
CA ILE A 126 -9.50 1.08 8.15
C ILE A 126 -10.28 1.26 6.85
N GLN A 127 -9.95 0.50 5.82
CA GLN A 127 -10.61 0.56 4.52
C GLN A 127 -12.12 0.33 4.61
N ILE A 128 -12.54 -0.67 5.40
CA ILE A 128 -13.95 -0.96 5.68
C ILE A 128 -14.61 0.22 6.42
N GLY A 129 -13.90 0.80 7.40
CA GLY A 129 -14.37 1.98 8.14
C GLY A 129 -14.54 3.23 7.26
N ILE A 130 -13.60 3.51 6.35
CA ILE A 130 -13.67 4.66 5.44
C ILE A 130 -14.81 4.50 4.42
N SER A 131 -15.02 3.27 3.94
CA SER A 131 -16.01 2.99 2.88
C SER A 131 -17.47 3.00 3.39
N GLY A 132 -17.69 3.03 4.71
CA GLY A 132 -19.02 2.87 5.33
C GLY A 132 -19.57 1.44 5.18
N PRO A 133 -20.75 1.13 5.77
CA PRO A 133 -21.39 -0.16 5.56
C PRO A 133 -21.68 -0.35 4.07
N ALA A 134 -21.26 -1.50 3.53
CA ALA A 134 -21.51 -1.86 2.14
C ALA A 134 -23.02 -1.80 1.85
N ARG A 135 -23.41 -1.14 0.75
CA ARG A 135 -24.79 -1.17 0.28
C ARG A 135 -25.19 -2.62 -0.02
N PRO A 136 -26.44 -3.05 0.25
CA PRO A 136 -26.90 -4.39 -0.10
C PRO A 136 -26.62 -4.66 -1.59
N GLY A 137 -25.81 -5.68 -1.89
CA GLY A 137 -25.38 -6.01 -3.27
C GLY A 137 -23.99 -5.50 -3.69
N GLN A 138 -23.31 -4.68 -2.88
CA GLN A 138 -21.93 -4.24 -3.10
C GLN A 138 -20.93 -4.82 -2.09
N VAL A 139 -21.34 -5.78 -1.25
CA VAL A 139 -20.44 -6.43 -0.29
C VAL A 139 -19.29 -7.08 -1.06
N PRO A 140 -18.04 -6.60 -0.91
CA PRO A 140 -16.92 -7.32 -1.49
C PRO A 140 -16.85 -8.67 -0.77
N ARG A 141 -16.89 -9.76 -1.54
CA ARG A 141 -16.90 -11.18 -1.09
C ARG A 141 -15.68 -11.58 -0.21
N TRP A 142 -14.84 -10.63 0.15
CA TRP A 142 -13.52 -10.80 0.75
C TRP A 142 -13.53 -10.72 2.28
N VAL A 143 -14.61 -10.22 2.91
CA VAL A 143 -14.72 -10.21 4.39
C VAL A 143 -14.97 -11.62 4.94
N SER A 144 -15.63 -12.49 4.17
CA SER A 144 -15.99 -13.85 4.61
C SER A 144 -14.87 -14.89 4.46
N SER A 145 -13.75 -14.57 3.82
CA SER A 145 -12.66 -15.53 3.56
C SER A 145 -11.51 -15.50 4.57
N TRP A 146 -11.59 -14.66 5.60
CA TRP A 146 -10.55 -14.51 6.62
C TRP A 146 -10.91 -15.13 7.98
N SER A 147 -12.04 -15.83 8.06
CA SER A 147 -12.52 -16.52 9.26
C SER A 147 -12.71 -18.02 9.01
N ALA A 148 -11.76 -18.67 8.35
CA ALA A 148 -11.68 -20.13 8.23
C ALA A 148 -10.31 -20.61 8.67
#